data_AF-A0A627U9U3-F1
#
_entry.id   AF-A0A627U9U3-F1
#
_cell.length_a   1.000
_cell.length_b   1.000
_cell.length_c   1.000
_cell.angle_alpha   90.00
_cell.angle_beta   90.00
_cell.angle_gamma   90.00
#
_symmetry.space_group_name_H-M   'P 1'
#
loop_
_entity.id
_entity.type
_entity.pdbx_description
1 polymer ?
#
loop_
_entity_poly.entity_id
_entity_poly.type
_entity_poly.pdbx_seq_one_letter_code
_entity_poly.pdbx_strand_id
1 'polypeptide(L)'
;VFINHSVDEFDAAYWLLFNRVASRDPEMAKEVFGVSRELAELVAKATDSQLRHMSGTTVTHFTLRFAPSIIEEILDDSREELTHPVLKKLQQSLQGRGRWR
;
A
#
# COMPACT_ATOMS: atom_id res chain seq x y z
N VAL A 1 -21.92 0.60 -18.38
CA VAL A 1 -20.71 0.87 -17.57
C VAL A 1 -19.69 -0.17 -17.96
N PHE A 2 -18.61 0.21 -18.64
CA PHE A 2 -17.54 -0.72 -18.96
C PHE A 2 -16.75 -0.96 -17.69
N ILE A 3 -17.00 -2.09 -17.03
CA ILE A 3 -16.23 -2.53 -15.88
C ILE A 3 -14.89 -3.00 -16.44
N ASN A 4 -13.83 -2.26 -16.12
CA ASN A 4 -12.50 -2.55 -16.61
C ASN A 4 -11.96 -3.72 -15.78
N HIS A 5 -12.23 -4.95 -16.23
CA HIS A 5 -11.92 -6.21 -15.51
C HIS A 5 -10.52 -6.26 -14.88
N SER A 6 -9.53 -5.61 -15.49
CA SER A 6 -8.15 -5.53 -14.99
C SER A 6 -7.99 -4.67 -13.72
N VAL A 7 -8.79 -3.62 -13.58
CA VAL A 7 -8.77 -2.74 -12.40
C VAL A 7 -9.39 -3.46 -11.19
N ASP A 8 -10.50 -4.17 -11.42
CA ASP A 8 -11.16 -4.95 -10.38
C ASP A 8 -10.29 -6.11 -9.87
N GLU A 9 -9.55 -6.77 -10.76
CA GLU A 9 -8.62 -7.83 -10.39
C GLU A 9 -7.42 -7.30 -9.58
N PHE A 10 -6.91 -6.12 -9.93
CA PHE A 10 -5.84 -5.46 -9.18
C PHE A 10 -6.31 -5.08 -7.77
N ASP A 11 -7.48 -4.44 -7.66
CA ASP A 11 -8.06 -4.05 -6.37
C ASP A 11 -8.36 -5.29 -5.51
N ALA A 12 -8.89 -6.36 -6.08
CA ALA A 12 -9.10 -7.62 -5.38
C ALA A 12 -7.78 -8.21 -4.87
N ALA A 13 -6.74 -8.21 -5.70
CA ALA A 13 -5.42 -8.71 -5.33
C ALA A 13 -4.81 -7.88 -4.18
N TYR A 14 -4.99 -6.56 -4.19
CA TYR A 14 -4.57 -5.68 -3.11
C TYR A 14 -5.24 -6.03 -1.79
N TRP A 15 -6.57 -6.13 -1.76
CA TRP A 15 -7.32 -6.44 -0.54
C TRP A 15 -6.99 -7.83 0.01
N LEU A 16 -6.81 -8.82 -0.86
CA LEU A 16 -6.40 -10.18 -0.47
C LEU A 16 -4.98 -10.21 0.09
N LEU A 17 -4.05 -9.45 -0.50
CA LEU A 17 -2.69 -9.32 0.02
C LEU A 17 -2.70 -8.66 1.41
N PHE A 18 -3.46 -7.57 1.55
CA PHE A 18 -3.59 -6.87 2.82
C PHE A 18 -4.16 -7.79 3.91
N ASN A 19 -5.22 -8.56 3.62
CA ASN A 19 -5.75 -9.56 4.54
C ASN A 19 -4.69 -10.59 4.94
N ARG A 20 -3.92 -11.16 3.99
CA ARG A 20 -2.88 -12.15 4.33
C ARG A 20 -1.81 -11.62 5.27
N VAL A 21 -1.39 -10.37 5.09
CA VAL A 21 -0.40 -9.73 5.97
C VAL A 21 -1.04 -9.41 7.32
N ALA A 22 -2.22 -8.79 7.32
CA ALA A 22 -2.92 -8.39 8.54
C ALA A 22 -3.35 -9.57 9.43
N SER A 23 -3.74 -10.70 8.83
CA SER A 23 -4.10 -11.92 9.56
C SER A 23 -2.92 -12.56 10.30
N ARG A 24 -1.68 -12.24 9.91
CA ARG A 24 -0.46 -12.70 10.59
C ARG A 24 0.03 -11.69 11.61
N ASP A 25 0.07 -10.43 11.21
CA ASP A 25 0.54 -9.31 12.03
C ASP A 25 -0.17 -8.01 11.63
N PRO A 26 -1.24 -7.61 12.36
CA PRO A 26 -1.95 -6.36 12.09
C PRO A 26 -1.09 -5.11 12.25
N GLU A 27 -0.09 -5.14 13.14
CA GLU A 27 0.78 -3.98 13.40
C GLU A 27 1.75 -3.78 12.24
N MET A 28 2.32 -4.86 11.71
CA MET A 28 3.11 -4.83 10.48
C MET A 28 2.26 -4.38 9.29
N ALA A 29 1.03 -4.90 9.15
CA ALA A 29 0.15 -4.54 8.05
C ALA A 29 -0.21 -3.05 8.06
N LYS A 30 -0.44 -2.47 9.25
CA LYS A 30 -0.64 -1.02 9.42
C LYS A 30 0.50 -0.22 8.79
N GLU A 31 1.74 -0.57 9.10
CA GLU A 31 2.93 0.11 8.59
C GLU A 31 3.16 -0.16 7.10
N VAL A 32 3.01 -1.41 6.65
CA VAL A 32 3.23 -1.80 5.25
C VAL A 32 2.19 -1.20 4.30
N PHE A 33 0.94 -1.08 4.72
CA PHE A 33 -0.13 -0.52 3.89
C PHE A 33 -0.39 0.97 4.16
N GLY A 34 0.20 1.55 5.20
CA GLY A 34 0.06 2.97 5.53
C GLY A 34 -1.37 3.33 5.96
N VAL A 35 -2.01 2.44 6.72
CA VAL A 35 -3.42 2.55 7.13
C VAL A 35 -3.55 2.62 8.65
N SER A 36 -4.78 2.76 9.17
CA SER A 36 -5.01 2.68 10.61
C SER A 36 -4.93 1.24 11.12
N ARG A 37 -4.65 1.08 12.41
CA ARG A 37 -4.61 -0.26 13.05
C ARG A 37 -5.98 -0.91 13.02
N GLU A 38 -7.03 -0.12 13.23
CA GLU A 38 -8.41 -0.59 13.22
C GLU A 38 -8.78 -1.17 11.84
N LEU A 39 -8.36 -0.52 10.75
CA LEU A 39 -8.59 -1.04 9.41
C LEU A 39 -7.84 -2.36 9.18
N ALA A 40 -6.59 -2.46 9.63
CA ALA A 40 -5.83 -3.71 9.56
C ALA A 40 -6.50 -4.85 10.34
N GLU A 41 -6.99 -4.59 11.55
CA GLU A 41 -7.70 -5.58 12.37
C GLU A 41 -9.05 -6.00 11.75
N LEU A 42 -9.76 -5.10 11.10
CA LEU A 42 -11.00 -5.41 10.39
C LEU A 42 -10.73 -6.25 9.14
N VAL A 43 -9.74 -5.86 8.35
CA VAL A 43 -9.36 -6.57 7.12
C VAL A 43 -8.84 -7.96 7.45
N ALA A 44 -8.09 -8.15 8.54
CA ALA A 44 -7.65 -9.47 9.01
C ALA A 44 -8.81 -10.45 9.28
N LYS A 45 -10.00 -9.95 9.64
CA LYS A 45 -11.18 -10.75 9.96
C LYS A 45 -12.13 -10.96 8.77
N ALA A 46 -11.91 -10.24 7.68
CA ALA A 46 -12.77 -10.30 6.49
C ALA A 46 -12.56 -11.61 5.71
N THR A 47 -13.63 -12.11 5.10
CA THR A 47 -13.56 -13.27 4.20
C THR A 47 -13.13 -12.87 2.79
N ASP A 48 -12.57 -13.80 2.03
CA ASP A 48 -12.25 -13.61 0.61
C ASP A 48 -13.43 -13.06 -0.20
N SER A 49 -14.65 -13.52 0.08
CA SER A 49 -15.86 -13.04 -0.60
C SER A 49 -16.17 -11.58 -0.26
N GLN A 50 -16.00 -11.16 1.00
CA GLN A 50 -16.18 -9.78 1.42
C GLN A 50 -15.11 -8.86 0.79
N LEU A 51 -13.86 -9.31 0.73
CA LEU A 51 -12.75 -8.54 0.14
C LEU A 51 -12.92 -8.37 -1.38
N ARG A 52 -13.34 -9.42 -2.09
CA ARG A 52 -13.67 -9.34 -3.52
C ARG A 52 -14.93 -8.53 -3.80
N HIS A 53 -15.85 -8.45 -2.85
CA HIS A 53 -16.99 -7.55 -2.97
C HIS A 53 -16.55 -6.09 -2.79
N MET A 54 -15.63 -5.82 -1.85
CA MET A 54 -15.06 -4.49 -1.64
C MET A 54 -14.34 -3.95 -2.88
N SER A 55 -13.59 -4.78 -3.60
CA SER A 55 -12.93 -4.35 -4.85
C SER A 55 -13.91 -3.95 -5.95
N GLY A 56 -15.16 -4.42 -5.91
CA GLY A 56 -16.21 -4.02 -6.85
C GLY A 56 -17.04 -2.81 -6.42
N THR A 57 -16.98 -2.42 -5.14
CA THR A 57 -17.79 -1.33 -4.57
C THR A 57 -16.97 -0.12 -4.13
N THR A 58 -15.67 -0.30 -3.96
CA THR A 58 -14.74 0.73 -3.48
C THR A 58 -13.58 0.83 -4.45
N VAL A 59 -13.37 2.01 -5.04
CA VAL A 59 -12.16 2.29 -5.82
C VAL A 59 -11.01 2.46 -4.85
N THR A 60 -10.01 1.57 -4.94
CA THR A 60 -8.85 1.64 -4.07
C THR A 60 -7.94 2.78 -4.51
N HIS A 61 -7.92 3.87 -3.75
CA HIS A 61 -7.03 5.00 -4.00
C HIS A 61 -5.74 4.84 -3.20
N PHE A 62 -4.59 4.86 -3.88
CA PHE A 62 -3.28 4.93 -3.26
C PHE A 62 -2.51 6.15 -3.74
N THR A 63 -1.64 6.66 -2.88
CA THR A 63 -0.70 7.73 -3.20
C THR A 63 0.70 7.31 -2.79
N LEU A 64 1.71 7.88 -3.44
CA LEU A 64 3.09 7.68 -3.02
C LEU A 64 3.28 8.30 -1.64
N ARG A 65 3.87 7.55 -0.72
CA ARG A 65 4.23 8.05 0.62
C ARG A 65 5.40 9.03 0.60
N PHE A 66 6.04 9.17 -0.55
CA PHE A 66 7.21 9.98 -0.76
C PHE A 66 7.09 10.75 -2.08
N ALA A 67 7.90 11.80 -2.24
CA ALA A 67 7.88 12.63 -3.44
C ALA A 67 8.16 11.78 -4.70
N PRO A 68 7.39 11.95 -5.81
CA PRO A 68 7.59 11.16 -7.03
C PRO A 68 9.03 11.19 -7.58
N SER A 69 9.76 12.29 -7.36
CA SER A 69 11.17 12.44 -7.74
C SER A 69 12.11 11.42 -7.10
N ILE A 70 11.72 10.78 -5.99
CA ILE A 70 12.47 9.68 -5.40
C ILE A 70 12.38 8.42 -6.26
N ILE A 71 11.28 8.18 -6.99
CA ILE A 71 11.19 7.06 -7.94
C ILE A 71 12.18 7.26 -9.07
N GLU A 72 12.24 8.47 -9.62
CA GLU A 72 13.23 8.83 -10.66
C GLU A 72 14.66 8.60 -10.15
N GLU A 73 14.94 8.94 -8.89
CA GLU A 73 16.23 8.70 -8.24
C GLU A 73 16.55 7.20 -8.07
N ILE A 74 15.54 6.35 -7.91
CA ILE A 74 15.67 4.88 -7.77
C ILE A 74 15.85 4.19 -9.12
N LEU A 75 15.15 4.67 -10.16
CA LEU A 75 15.16 4.10 -11.51
C LEU A 75 16.28 4.63 -12.40
N ASP A 76 17.08 5.58 -11.90
CA ASP A 76 18.24 6.12 -12.59
C ASP A 76 19.38 5.07 -12.62
N ASP A 77 19.37 4.22 -13.65
CA ASP A 77 20.35 3.15 -13.90
C ASP A 77 21.80 3.66 -14.04
N SER A 78 22.02 4.97 -14.16
CA SER A 78 23.37 5.57 -14.15
C SER A 78 23.98 5.62 -12.75
N ARG A 79 23.18 5.40 -11.71
CA ARG A 79 23.61 5.32 -10.30
C ARG A 79 23.81 3.86 -9.93
N GLU A 80 25.04 3.38 -10.01
CA GLU A 80 25.42 1.99 -9.65
C GLU A 80 25.06 1.60 -8.20
N GLU A 81 24.71 2.55 -7.33
CA GLU A 81 24.27 2.27 -5.97
C GLU A 81 23.08 3.17 -5.58
N LEU A 82 21.99 2.55 -5.09
CA LEU A 82 20.94 3.24 -4.34
C LEU A 82 21.59 3.89 -3.12
N THR A 83 21.97 5.15 -3.26
CA THR A 83 22.77 5.84 -2.24
C THR A 83 22.04 5.85 -0.89
N HIS A 84 22.80 5.73 0.20
CA HIS A 84 22.31 5.79 1.59
C HIS A 84 21.29 6.94 1.88
N PRO A 85 21.36 8.12 1.23
CA PRO A 85 20.33 9.14 1.28
C PRO A 85 18.95 8.71 0.77
N VAL A 86 18.85 7.93 -0.31
CA VAL A 86 17.57 7.43 -0.87
C VAL A 86 16.90 6.49 0.12
N LEU A 87 17.68 5.52 0.65
CA LEU A 87 17.21 4.59 1.67
C LEU A 87 16.74 5.33 2.94
N LYS A 88 17.44 6.39 3.34
CA LYS A 88 17.06 7.24 4.47
C LYS A 88 15.77 8.02 4.20
N LYS A 89 15.57 8.57 3.00
CA LYS A 89 14.32 9.25 2.60
C LYS A 89 13.14 8.27 2.60
N LEU A 90 13.33 7.06 2.07
CA LEU A 90 12.32 5.99 2.11
C LEU A 90 11.95 5.64 3.56
N GLN A 91 12.95 5.39 4.41
CA GLN A 91 12.72 5.09 5.82
C GLN A 91 12.00 6.24 6.55
N GLN A 92 12.38 7.49 6.31
CA GLN A 92 11.71 8.66 6.89
C GLN A 92 10.26 8.81 6.43
N SER A 93 9.97 8.46 5.16
CA SER A 93 8.60 8.46 4.64
C SER A 93 7.71 7.41 5.32
N LEU A 94 8.29 6.30 5.76
CA LEU A 94 7.59 5.25 6.52
C LEU A 94 7.41 5.63 8.00
N GLN A 95 8.36 6.37 8.57
CA GLN A 95 8.32 6.82 9.98
C GLN A 95 7.50 8.12 10.19
N GLY A 96 7.15 8.82 9.11
CA GLY A 96 6.37 10.05 9.15
C GLY A 96 4.93 9.82 9.59
N ARG A 97 4.66 9.98 10.90
CA ARG A 97 3.30 10.13 11.43
C ARG A 97 2.54 11.18 10.61
N GLY A 98 1.34 10.83 10.17
CA GLY A 98 0.45 11.64 9.35
C GLY A 98 0.35 13.10 9.80
N ARG A 99 1.13 13.95 9.13
CA ARG A 99 0.98 15.41 9.22
C ARG A 99 0.94 15.99 7.83
N TRP A 100 -0.10 15.58 7.10
CA TRP A 100 -0.57 16.31 5.93
C TRP A 100 -1.57 17.35 6.43
N ARG A 101 -1.20 18.62 6.24
CA ARG A 101 -2.11 19.77 6.32
C ARG A 101 -2.92 19.85 5.03
#